data_AF-D7FKD1-F1
#
_entry.id   AF-D7FKD1-F1
#
_cell.length_a   1.000
_cell.length_b   1.000
_cell.length_c   1.000
_cell.angle_alpha   90.00
_cell.angle_beta   90.00
_cell.angle_gamma   90.00
#
_symmetry.space_group_name_H-M   'P 1'
#
loop_
_entity.id
_entity.type
_entity.pdbx_description
1 polymer ?
#
loop_
_entity_poly.entity_id
_entity_poly.type
_entity_poly.pdbx_seq_one_letter_code
_entity_poly.pdbx_strand_id
1 'polypeptide(L)'
;MANGRRNSRRRATCSWRRAVAVTAAGVLALGRRGAVADVCVLSSGKTDVTIGEETSVCLVVNGLGWEVDADLTFYSQVLILPDADEFSRFSVKGSWNASRVIEDDPILTTFGTEVGVHVESMGKYSFQKAFRLREEEKTFPLHTAIISVDEGEVTGISWDDGCHFCGSSQCEDNTYDYTGQLIGGEGNGQDCYWPDSDCLQDGVEDQVSALCQLTVYVVWTGTDSKGNFFTSFAKRLSMYAGETVEGLISDAGDTYEDTIVPAVG
;
A
#
# COMPACT_ATOMS: atom_id res chain seq x y z
N MET A 1 26.21 -41.08 34.69
CA MET A 1 25.33 -40.82 33.53
C MET A 1 24.31 -39.76 33.95
N ALA A 2 24.56 -38.50 33.63
CA ALA A 2 23.60 -37.40 33.85
C ALA A 2 23.72 -36.47 32.63
N ASN A 3 22.77 -36.59 31.71
CA ASN A 3 22.75 -35.82 30.47
C ASN A 3 21.97 -34.53 30.68
N GLY A 4 22.66 -33.40 30.60
CA GLY A 4 22.06 -32.07 30.56
C GLY A 4 21.47 -31.77 29.17
N ARG A 5 20.21 -31.34 29.13
CA ARG A 5 19.61 -30.69 27.96
C ARG A 5 19.43 -29.19 28.27
N ARG A 6 20.27 -28.36 27.64
CA ARG A 6 20.06 -26.90 27.56
C ARG A 6 19.02 -26.63 26.47
N ASN A 7 17.86 -26.11 26.86
CA ASN A 7 16.90 -25.50 25.94
C ASN A 7 17.37 -24.07 25.62
N SER A 8 17.89 -23.85 24.41
CA SER A 8 18.13 -22.51 23.87
C SER A 8 16.82 -21.95 23.29
N ARG A 9 16.08 -21.16 24.07
CA ARG A 9 15.05 -20.28 23.53
C ARG A 9 15.74 -19.08 22.89
N ARG A 10 15.83 -19.04 21.55
CA ARG A 10 16.10 -17.79 20.83
C ARG A 10 14.82 -16.96 20.91
N ARG A 11 14.87 -15.84 21.65
CA ARG A 11 13.83 -14.80 21.59
C ARG A 11 14.08 -14.01 20.31
N ALA A 12 13.14 -14.04 19.37
CA ALA A 12 13.05 -13.02 18.34
C ALA A 12 12.72 -11.70 19.05
N THR A 13 13.64 -10.75 19.00
CA THR A 13 13.40 -9.38 19.43
C THR A 13 12.67 -8.67 18.31
N CYS A 14 11.35 -8.61 18.39
CA CYS A 14 10.53 -7.72 17.57
C CYS A 14 10.93 -6.28 17.97
N SER A 15 11.63 -5.59 17.07
CA SER A 15 12.09 -4.22 17.27
C SER A 15 10.92 -3.28 16.99
N TRP A 16 10.23 -2.85 18.04
CA TRP A 16 9.27 -1.75 17.95
C TRP A 16 10.05 -0.46 17.69
N ARG A 17 10.32 -0.11 16.43
CA ARG A 17 10.78 1.23 16.09
C ARG A 17 9.60 2.17 16.33
N ARG A 18 9.84 3.19 17.15
CA ARG A 18 8.84 4.21 17.46
C ARG A 18 8.38 4.83 16.15
N ALA A 19 7.09 4.70 15.82
CA ALA A 19 6.44 5.72 15.02
C ALA A 19 6.76 7.06 15.69
N VAL A 20 7.55 7.89 15.01
CA VAL A 20 7.67 9.28 15.40
C VAL A 20 6.28 9.84 15.19
N ALA A 21 5.53 9.99 16.28
CA ALA A 21 4.43 10.92 16.30
C ALA A 21 5.05 12.28 15.97
N VAL A 22 4.99 12.65 14.69
CA VAL A 22 5.20 14.02 14.27
C VAL A 22 4.04 14.78 14.89
N THR A 23 4.26 15.27 16.10
CA THR A 23 3.37 16.24 16.74
C THR A 23 3.14 17.35 15.75
N ALA A 24 1.92 17.40 15.20
CA ALA A 24 1.27 18.53 14.55
C ALA A 24 2.20 19.69 14.19
N ALA A 25 3.04 19.44 13.19
CA ALA A 25 3.64 20.45 12.33
C ALA A 25 3.70 19.86 10.92
N GLY A 26 2.59 19.26 10.49
CA GLY A 26 2.33 19.04 9.08
C GLY A 26 2.36 20.42 8.42
N VAL A 27 3.40 20.67 7.64
CA VAL A 27 3.42 21.82 6.75
C VAL A 27 2.29 21.57 5.74
N LEU A 28 1.16 22.25 5.94
CA LEU A 28 0.17 22.47 4.91
C LEU A 28 0.84 23.25 3.78
N ALA A 29 1.22 22.55 2.71
CA ALA A 29 1.49 23.19 1.43
C ALA A 29 0.14 23.51 0.78
N LEU A 30 -0.43 24.67 1.12
CA LEU A 30 -1.50 25.29 0.33
C LEU A 30 -0.85 25.92 -0.91
N GLY A 31 -1.13 25.40 -2.11
CA GLY A 31 -0.63 25.98 -3.34
C GLY A 31 -1.29 25.42 -4.60
N ARG A 32 -1.94 26.31 -5.35
CA ARG A 32 -2.23 26.11 -6.78
C ARG A 32 -0.98 25.57 -7.48
N ARG A 33 -1.12 24.57 -8.36
CA ARG A 33 -0.02 23.98 -9.17
C ARG A 33 0.80 25.05 -9.88
N GLY A 34 1.82 25.52 -9.17
CA GLY A 34 2.89 26.40 -9.57
C GLY A 34 4.02 26.10 -8.59
N ALA A 35 4.85 25.12 -8.93
CA ALA A 35 5.96 24.62 -8.12
C ALA A 35 5.57 24.15 -6.70
N VAL A 36 4.67 23.17 -6.60
CA VAL A 36 4.58 22.34 -5.39
C VAL A 36 5.81 21.43 -5.43
N ALA A 37 6.68 21.52 -4.42
CA ALA A 37 7.81 20.63 -4.25
C ALA A 37 7.33 19.17 -4.33
N ASP A 38 8.12 18.28 -4.96
CA ASP A 38 7.85 16.84 -4.95
C ASP A 38 7.66 16.38 -3.49
N VAL A 39 6.41 16.16 -3.08
CA VAL A 39 6.05 15.80 -1.70
C VAL A 39 6.53 14.38 -1.38
N CYS A 40 6.75 13.56 -2.41
CA CYS A 40 7.34 12.23 -2.28
C CYS A 40 8.86 12.16 -2.48
N VAL A 41 9.59 13.12 -1.88
CA VAL A 41 11.05 13.13 -1.89
C VAL A 41 11.56 13.32 -0.47
N LEU A 42 12.61 12.57 -0.11
CA LEU A 42 13.31 12.77 1.16
C LEU A 42 13.81 14.21 1.29
N SER A 43 13.58 14.82 2.44
CA SER A 43 14.16 16.14 2.76
C SER A 43 15.69 16.15 2.73
N SER A 44 16.34 14.98 2.76
CA SER A 44 17.80 14.83 2.66
C SER A 44 18.34 15.10 1.25
N GLY A 45 17.49 15.18 0.22
CA GLY A 45 17.91 15.37 -1.17
C GLY A 45 18.65 14.17 -1.76
N LYS A 46 18.51 12.99 -1.14
CA LYS A 46 19.14 11.75 -1.60
C LYS A 46 18.41 11.23 -2.84
N THR A 47 19.15 11.00 -3.92
CA THR A 47 18.59 10.61 -5.23
C THR A 47 18.74 9.12 -5.52
N ASP A 48 19.51 8.40 -4.70
CA ASP A 48 19.86 7.00 -4.97
C ASP A 48 19.43 6.10 -3.80
N VAL A 49 18.82 4.96 -4.15
CA VAL A 49 18.40 3.92 -3.23
C VAL A 49 19.58 3.02 -2.90
N THR A 50 19.74 2.71 -1.61
CA THR A 50 20.80 1.84 -1.09
C THR A 50 20.19 0.85 -0.11
N ILE A 51 20.48 -0.44 -0.26
CA ILE A 51 19.88 -1.49 0.58
C ILE A 51 20.17 -1.22 2.06
N GLY A 52 19.14 -1.36 2.90
CA GLY A 52 19.19 -1.16 4.34
C GLY A 52 19.27 0.31 4.78
N GLU A 53 19.05 1.26 3.87
CA GLU A 53 18.95 2.69 4.17
C GLU A 53 17.53 3.18 3.90
N GLU A 54 17.05 4.13 4.71
CA GLU A 54 15.73 4.74 4.54
C GLU A 54 15.58 5.38 3.16
N THR A 55 14.40 5.21 2.56
CA THR A 55 13.99 5.78 1.28
C THR A 55 12.56 6.29 1.33
N SER A 56 12.17 7.19 0.43
CA SER A 56 10.81 7.75 0.40
C SER A 56 9.89 6.91 -0.45
N VAL A 57 8.80 6.42 0.14
CA VAL A 57 7.66 5.87 -0.58
C VAL A 57 6.43 6.66 -0.16
N CYS A 58 5.48 6.90 -1.06
CA CYS A 58 4.22 7.52 -0.71
C CYS A 58 3.06 6.67 -1.16
N LEU A 59 2.11 6.52 -0.26
CA LEU A 59 0.82 5.93 -0.57
C LEU A 59 -0.17 7.05 -0.85
N VAL A 60 -0.78 7.04 -2.03
CA VAL A 60 -1.77 8.04 -2.43
C VAL A 60 -3.12 7.36 -2.61
N VAL A 61 -4.13 7.87 -1.92
CA VAL A 61 -5.53 7.44 -2.01
C VAL A 61 -6.34 8.57 -2.64
N ASN A 62 -7.10 8.24 -3.69
CA ASN A 62 -7.87 9.20 -4.48
C ASN A 62 -9.01 8.50 -5.22
N GLY A 63 -9.91 9.27 -5.85
CA GLY A 63 -10.90 8.69 -6.77
C GLY A 63 -10.23 8.17 -8.04
N LEU A 64 -10.72 7.05 -8.60
CA LEU A 64 -10.21 6.55 -9.89
C LEU A 64 -10.38 7.61 -10.99
N GLY A 65 -9.47 7.61 -11.97
CA GLY A 65 -9.51 8.57 -13.08
C GLY A 65 -9.19 10.02 -12.72
N TRP A 66 -8.31 10.25 -11.74
CA TRP A 66 -8.00 11.58 -11.23
C TRP A 66 -7.52 12.61 -12.29
N GLU A 67 -7.04 12.18 -13.45
CA GLU A 67 -6.65 13.10 -14.53
C GLU A 67 -7.87 13.77 -15.20
N VAL A 68 -9.04 13.13 -15.18
CA VAL A 68 -10.23 13.57 -15.93
C VAL A 68 -10.91 14.78 -15.29
N ASP A 69 -10.83 14.92 -13.95
CA ASP A 69 -11.47 15.99 -13.17
C ASP A 69 -10.47 16.71 -12.26
N ALA A 70 -9.45 17.33 -12.86
CA ALA A 70 -8.36 18.03 -12.16
C ALA A 70 -8.80 19.16 -11.19
N ASP A 71 -10.06 19.61 -11.26
CA ASP A 71 -10.63 20.66 -10.40
C ASP A 71 -11.36 20.11 -9.15
N LEU A 72 -11.49 18.79 -8.99
CA LEU A 72 -12.27 18.15 -7.89
C LEU A 72 -11.57 16.99 -7.18
N THR A 73 -10.33 16.66 -7.52
CA THR A 73 -9.65 15.49 -6.96
C THR A 73 -9.08 15.76 -5.57
N PHE A 74 -9.88 15.43 -4.55
CA PHE A 74 -9.35 15.17 -3.22
C PHE A 74 -8.39 13.98 -3.28
N TYR A 75 -7.27 14.09 -2.60
CA TYR A 75 -6.36 12.97 -2.39
C TYR A 75 -5.86 13.00 -0.94
N SER A 76 -5.43 11.85 -0.47
CA SER A 76 -4.66 11.73 0.77
C SER A 76 -3.34 11.07 0.41
N GLN A 77 -2.24 11.72 0.78
CA GLN A 77 -0.90 11.20 0.58
C GLN A 77 -0.24 10.96 1.93
N VAL A 78 0.33 9.77 2.10
CA VAL A 78 1.09 9.39 3.28
C VAL A 78 2.52 9.08 2.87
N LEU A 79 3.47 9.90 3.35
CA LEU A 79 4.91 9.64 3.20
C LEU A 79 5.37 8.65 4.29
N ILE A 80 6.09 7.63 3.85
CA ILE A 80 6.68 6.57 4.66
C ILE A 80 8.16 6.47 4.32
N LEU A 81 8.94 6.06 5.31
CA LEU A 81 10.38 5.95 5.21
C LEU A 81 10.83 4.51 5.48
N PRO A 82 10.51 3.54 4.60
CA PRO A 82 11.00 2.17 4.74
C PRO A 82 12.51 2.08 4.52
N ASP A 83 13.14 1.12 5.20
CA ASP A 83 14.49 0.69 4.84
C ASP A 83 14.42 -0.06 3.49
N ALA A 84 15.26 0.33 2.53
CA ALA A 84 15.24 -0.27 1.21
C ALA A 84 15.62 -1.77 1.28
N ASP A 85 14.94 -2.58 0.48
CA ASP A 85 14.98 -4.05 0.52
C ASP A 85 14.27 -4.74 1.70
N GLU A 86 13.51 -4.00 2.52
CA GLU A 86 12.58 -4.62 3.45
C GLU A 86 11.22 -4.91 2.81
N PHE A 87 10.62 -6.05 3.20
CA PHE A 87 9.22 -6.32 2.89
C PHE A 87 8.35 -5.53 3.85
N SER A 88 7.87 -4.38 3.36
CA SER A 88 7.19 -3.38 4.19
C SER A 88 5.69 -3.49 4.02
N ARG A 89 4.95 -3.28 5.11
CA ARG A 89 3.49 -3.30 5.14
C ARG A 89 2.94 -1.94 5.56
N PHE A 90 2.00 -1.43 4.77
CA PHE A 90 1.28 -0.18 5.02
C PHE A 90 -0.20 -0.49 5.19
N SER A 91 -0.75 -0.29 6.38
CA SER A 91 -2.18 -0.48 6.64
C SER A 91 -2.84 0.84 6.99
N VAL A 92 -3.90 1.17 6.25
CA VAL A 92 -4.68 2.39 6.47
C VAL A 92 -5.89 2.03 7.31
N LYS A 93 -5.84 2.40 8.59
CA LYS A 93 -6.91 2.10 9.56
C LYS A 93 -8.12 3.00 9.31
N GLY A 94 -9.30 2.40 9.40
CA GLY A 94 -10.56 3.10 9.16
C GLY A 94 -10.77 3.45 7.69
N SER A 95 -10.01 2.84 6.76
CA SER A 95 -10.21 3.05 5.31
C SER A 95 -11.51 2.42 4.81
N TRP A 96 -12.15 1.57 5.62
CA TRP A 96 -13.45 0.97 5.34
C TRP A 96 -14.34 1.17 6.56
N ASN A 97 -15.60 1.58 6.32
CA ASN A 97 -16.63 1.74 7.33
C ASN A 97 -17.84 0.84 7.05
N ALA A 98 -18.44 0.29 8.11
CA ALA A 98 -19.61 -0.60 8.07
C ALA A 98 -20.89 0.08 7.60
N SER A 99 -20.92 1.42 7.54
CA SER A 99 -22.08 2.10 6.98
C SER A 99 -22.16 1.87 5.47
N ARG A 100 -23.21 1.16 5.04
CA ARG A 100 -23.56 1.00 3.62
C ARG A 100 -24.12 2.29 3.00
N VAL A 101 -24.34 3.33 3.79
CA VAL A 101 -24.82 4.63 3.32
C VAL A 101 -23.60 5.49 2.97
N ILE A 102 -23.52 5.95 1.71
CA ILE A 102 -22.41 6.76 1.20
C ILE A 102 -22.13 7.97 2.13
N GLU A 103 -23.19 8.60 2.63
CA GLU A 103 -23.11 9.80 3.49
C GLU A 103 -22.35 9.59 4.80
N ASP A 104 -22.24 8.34 5.27
CA ASP A 104 -21.53 7.98 6.51
C ASP A 104 -20.18 7.28 6.24
N ASP A 105 -19.88 6.99 4.98
CA ASP A 105 -18.60 6.42 4.61
C ASP A 105 -17.60 7.55 4.26
N PRO A 106 -16.59 7.80 5.10
CA PRO A 106 -15.70 8.94 4.91
C PRO A 106 -14.81 8.77 3.68
N ILE A 107 -14.44 7.55 3.28
CA ILE A 107 -13.59 7.33 2.11
C ILE A 107 -14.38 7.58 0.83
N LEU A 108 -15.63 7.10 0.76
CA LEU A 108 -16.49 7.29 -0.40
C LEU A 108 -17.01 8.73 -0.52
N THR A 109 -17.31 9.37 0.61
CA THR A 109 -17.70 10.79 0.63
C THR A 109 -16.57 11.69 0.16
N THR A 110 -15.33 11.35 0.51
CA THR A 110 -14.16 12.17 0.16
C THR A 110 -13.71 11.95 -1.27
N PHE A 111 -13.59 10.69 -1.70
CA PHE A 111 -12.91 10.34 -2.95
C PHE A 111 -13.87 9.85 -4.05
N GLY A 112 -15.17 9.72 -3.76
CA GLY A 112 -16.18 9.25 -4.70
C GLY A 112 -16.51 7.77 -4.55
N THR A 113 -17.36 7.26 -5.46
CA THR A 113 -17.85 5.88 -5.44
C THR A 113 -16.83 4.84 -5.89
N GLU A 114 -15.76 5.28 -6.55
CA GLU A 114 -14.67 4.46 -7.06
C GLU A 114 -13.35 4.98 -6.50
N VAL A 115 -12.82 4.29 -5.49
CA VAL A 115 -11.63 4.70 -4.76
C VAL A 115 -10.45 3.86 -5.23
N GLY A 116 -9.40 4.56 -5.66
CA GLY A 116 -8.13 3.98 -6.05
C GLY A 116 -7.02 4.27 -5.06
N VAL A 117 -5.95 3.51 -5.21
CA VAL A 117 -4.67 3.69 -4.54
C VAL A 117 -3.54 3.61 -5.55
N HIS A 118 -2.53 4.46 -5.40
CA HIS A 118 -1.27 4.32 -6.13
C HIS A 118 -0.08 4.60 -5.23
N VAL A 119 1.10 4.16 -5.69
CA VAL A 119 2.36 4.34 -4.97
C VAL A 119 3.26 5.25 -5.76
N GLU A 120 3.93 6.15 -5.04
CA GLU A 120 4.95 7.03 -5.59
C GLU A 120 6.29 6.78 -4.88
N SER A 121 7.37 6.96 -5.62
CA SER A 121 8.73 6.93 -5.07
C SER A 121 9.67 7.66 -6.00
N MET A 122 10.34 8.70 -5.49
CA MET A 122 11.44 9.39 -6.20
C MET A 122 11.05 9.86 -7.61
N GLY A 123 9.85 10.42 -7.76
CA GLY A 123 9.33 10.95 -9.02
C GLY A 123 8.81 9.88 -10.01
N LYS A 124 8.72 8.62 -9.60
CA LYS A 124 7.99 7.56 -10.32
C LYS A 124 6.65 7.27 -9.64
N TYR A 125 5.69 6.87 -10.45
CA TYR A 125 4.30 6.63 -10.07
C TYR A 125 3.86 5.26 -10.60
N SER A 126 3.10 4.52 -9.81
CA SER A 126 2.38 3.35 -10.32
C SER A 126 1.08 3.76 -11.00
N PHE A 127 0.53 2.88 -11.82
CA PHE A 127 -0.91 2.92 -12.12
C PHE A 127 -1.75 2.73 -10.85
N GLN A 128 -3.04 3.04 -10.94
CA GLN A 128 -3.95 2.96 -9.80
C GLN A 128 -4.46 1.52 -9.64
N LYS A 129 -4.57 1.04 -8.41
CA LYS A 129 -5.36 -0.15 -8.06
C LYS A 129 -6.68 0.32 -7.47
N ALA A 130 -7.79 -0.30 -7.86
CA ALA A 130 -9.03 -0.09 -7.12
C ALA A 130 -8.85 -0.63 -5.70
N PHE A 131 -9.18 0.18 -4.70
CA PHE A 131 -9.39 -0.25 -3.33
C PHE A 131 -10.89 -0.56 -3.11
N ARG A 132 -11.79 0.28 -3.65
CA ARG A 132 -13.23 0.09 -3.49
C ARG A 132 -14.02 0.54 -4.72
N LEU A 133 -14.90 -0.33 -5.19
CA LEU A 133 -15.84 -0.08 -6.29
C LEU A 133 -17.26 -0.22 -5.75
N ARG A 134 -17.88 0.91 -5.39
CA ARG A 134 -19.14 0.90 -4.64
C ARG A 134 -20.32 0.36 -5.46
N GLU A 135 -20.40 0.72 -6.73
CA GLU A 135 -21.50 0.27 -7.61
C GLU A 135 -21.45 -1.23 -7.88
N GLU A 136 -20.26 -1.81 -7.84
CA GLU A 136 -20.03 -3.26 -7.98
C GLU A 136 -20.06 -4.01 -6.64
N GLU A 137 -20.16 -3.27 -5.52
CA GLU A 137 -20.06 -3.80 -4.15
C GLU A 137 -18.77 -4.62 -3.92
N LYS A 138 -17.64 -4.18 -4.47
CA LYS A 138 -16.34 -4.85 -4.35
C LYS A 138 -15.33 -4.02 -3.56
N THR A 139 -14.64 -4.69 -2.65
CA THR A 139 -13.50 -4.16 -1.92
C THR A 139 -12.26 -5.00 -2.24
N PHE A 140 -11.17 -4.36 -2.67
CA PHE A 140 -9.86 -4.96 -2.92
C PHE A 140 -8.88 -4.45 -1.86
N PRO A 141 -8.76 -5.13 -0.72
CA PRO A 141 -8.08 -4.59 0.46
C PRO A 141 -6.58 -4.84 0.48
N LEU A 142 -6.07 -5.77 -0.34
CA LEU A 142 -4.68 -6.18 -0.32
C LEU A 142 -4.05 -5.93 -1.68
N HIS A 143 -2.98 -5.12 -1.70
CA HIS A 143 -2.16 -4.89 -2.89
C HIS A 143 -0.69 -5.06 -2.57
N THR A 144 0.14 -5.36 -3.57
CA THR A 144 1.61 -5.36 -3.42
C THR A 144 2.27 -4.59 -4.55
N ALA A 145 2.90 -3.48 -4.21
CA ALA A 145 3.68 -2.68 -5.12
C ALA A 145 5.11 -3.21 -5.22
N ILE A 146 5.63 -3.27 -6.43
CA ILE A 146 7.00 -3.66 -6.76
C ILE A 146 7.73 -2.43 -7.26
N ILE A 147 8.68 -1.92 -6.47
CA ILE A 147 9.54 -0.82 -6.85
C ILE A 147 10.76 -1.38 -7.58
N SER A 148 10.94 -0.98 -8.84
CA SER A 148 12.07 -1.38 -9.67
C SER A 148 13.18 -0.36 -9.58
N VAL A 149 14.39 -0.82 -9.28
CA VAL A 149 15.58 0.02 -9.11
C VAL A 149 16.71 -0.49 -9.99
N ASP A 150 17.40 0.42 -10.68
CA ASP A 150 18.58 0.11 -11.48
C ASP A 150 19.75 1.00 -11.05
N GLU A 151 20.81 0.39 -10.52
CA GLU A 151 21.99 1.09 -9.99
C GLU A 151 21.64 2.22 -8.99
N GLY A 152 20.59 2.02 -8.20
CA GLY A 152 20.10 2.99 -7.22
C GLY A 152 19.05 3.98 -7.74
N GLU A 153 18.77 4.05 -9.03
CA GLU A 153 17.69 4.89 -9.58
C GLU A 153 16.37 4.11 -9.60
N VAL A 154 15.30 4.68 -9.04
CA VAL A 154 13.95 4.12 -9.20
C VAL A 154 13.51 4.28 -10.65
N THR A 155 13.32 3.16 -11.35
CA THR A 155 12.98 3.15 -12.78
C THR A 155 11.48 3.04 -13.03
N GLY A 156 10.73 2.41 -12.11
CA GLY A 156 9.29 2.27 -12.23
C GLY A 156 8.68 1.55 -11.03
N ILE A 157 7.34 1.54 -11.00
CA ILE A 157 6.55 0.87 -9.97
C ILE A 157 5.44 0.09 -10.67
N SER A 158 5.37 -1.21 -10.40
CA SER A 158 4.33 -2.10 -10.90
C SER A 158 3.60 -2.80 -9.75
N TRP A 159 2.58 -3.57 -10.08
CA TRP A 159 1.81 -4.33 -9.10
C TRP A 159 2.03 -5.83 -9.27
N ASP A 160 2.08 -6.53 -8.15
CA ASP A 160 2.10 -7.99 -8.12
C ASP A 160 0.69 -8.58 -8.35
N ASP A 161 0.63 -9.88 -8.62
CA ASP A 161 -0.61 -10.65 -8.62
C ASP A 161 -0.96 -11.12 -7.19
N GLY A 162 -2.08 -10.62 -6.67
CA GLY A 162 -2.61 -10.91 -5.35
C GLY A 162 -3.64 -12.05 -5.30
N CYS A 163 -3.90 -12.75 -6.40
CA CYS A 163 -5.00 -13.73 -6.49
C CYS A 163 -4.79 -15.06 -5.76
N HIS A 164 -3.73 -15.17 -4.97
CA HIS A 164 -3.39 -16.39 -4.24
C HIS A 164 -4.20 -16.59 -2.96
N PHE A 165 -4.94 -15.58 -2.50
CA PHE A 165 -5.67 -15.60 -1.23
C PHE A 165 -7.19 -15.81 -1.37
N CYS A 166 -7.68 -16.00 -2.60
CA CYS A 166 -9.10 -16.17 -2.89
C CYS A 166 -9.32 -17.26 -3.94
N GLY A 167 -10.58 -17.68 -4.10
CA GLY A 167 -10.96 -18.55 -5.21
C GLY A 167 -10.85 -17.81 -6.54
N SER A 168 -10.71 -18.55 -7.64
CA SER A 168 -10.60 -17.97 -9.00
C SER A 168 -11.80 -17.10 -9.41
N SER A 169 -12.94 -17.23 -8.73
CA SER A 169 -14.14 -16.40 -8.94
C SER A 169 -14.10 -15.02 -8.25
N GLN A 170 -13.10 -14.78 -7.40
CA GLN A 170 -12.92 -13.55 -6.64
C GLN A 170 -11.61 -12.84 -7.00
N CYS A 171 -10.97 -13.25 -8.09
CA CYS A 171 -9.74 -12.70 -8.63
C CYS A 171 -10.08 -11.92 -9.90
N GLU A 172 -9.80 -10.61 -9.93
CA GLU A 172 -10.14 -9.75 -11.07
C GLU A 172 -9.02 -8.75 -11.38
N ASP A 173 -8.97 -8.32 -12.64
CA ASP A 173 -8.20 -7.14 -13.04
C ASP A 173 -8.79 -5.91 -12.34
N ASN A 174 -7.96 -5.17 -11.63
CA ASN A 174 -8.37 -3.99 -10.86
C ASN A 174 -7.37 -2.83 -10.98
N THR A 175 -6.59 -2.83 -12.06
CA THR A 175 -5.58 -1.80 -12.34
C THR A 175 -6.13 -0.82 -13.36
N TYR A 176 -6.01 0.47 -13.07
CA TYR A 176 -6.57 1.55 -13.87
C TYR A 176 -5.48 2.55 -14.22
N ASP A 177 -5.54 3.08 -15.44
CA ASP A 177 -4.72 4.22 -15.81
C ASP A 177 -5.22 5.51 -15.12
N TYR A 178 -4.54 6.63 -15.39
CA TYR A 178 -4.85 7.91 -14.77
C TYR A 178 -6.17 8.53 -15.26
N THR A 179 -6.72 8.01 -16.37
CA THR A 179 -8.02 8.42 -16.93
C THR A 179 -9.19 7.60 -16.40
N GLY A 180 -8.91 6.57 -15.58
CA GLY A 180 -9.93 5.69 -15.02
C GLY A 180 -10.29 4.54 -15.95
N GLN A 181 -9.49 4.30 -16.99
CA GLN A 181 -9.67 3.14 -17.85
C GLN A 181 -9.00 1.92 -17.23
N LEU A 182 -9.75 0.82 -17.11
CA LEU A 182 -9.22 -0.47 -16.69
C LEU A 182 -8.15 -0.96 -17.68
N ILE A 183 -6.97 -1.29 -17.15
CA ILE A 183 -5.84 -1.82 -17.88
C ILE A 183 -5.50 -3.23 -17.37
N GLY A 184 -6.12 -4.23 -17.99
CA GLY A 184 -5.80 -5.64 -17.72
C GLY A 184 -4.49 -6.10 -18.37
N GLY A 185 -4.05 -7.31 -18.04
CA GLY A 185 -2.93 -8.00 -18.71
C GLY A 185 -1.64 -8.10 -17.91
N GLU A 186 -0.60 -8.61 -18.58
CA GLU A 186 0.69 -8.96 -17.97
C GLU A 186 1.38 -7.72 -17.36
N GLY A 187 1.77 -7.80 -16.09
CA GLY A 187 2.46 -6.73 -15.36
C GLY A 187 1.57 -5.74 -14.61
N ASN A 188 0.24 -5.81 -14.78
CA ASN A 188 -0.71 -4.97 -14.05
C ASN A 188 -1.27 -5.64 -12.79
N GLY A 189 -1.12 -6.96 -12.66
CA GLY A 189 -1.52 -7.74 -11.49
C GLY A 189 -3.04 -7.81 -11.30
N GLN A 190 -3.55 -8.99 -10.96
CA GLN A 190 -4.94 -9.17 -10.51
C GLN A 190 -4.95 -9.22 -8.98
N ASP A 191 -6.05 -8.82 -8.35
CA ASP A 191 -6.18 -8.93 -6.91
C ASP A 191 -7.47 -9.64 -6.52
N CYS A 192 -7.45 -10.18 -5.29
CA CYS A 192 -8.65 -10.67 -4.65
C CYS A 192 -9.57 -9.52 -4.25
N TYR A 193 -10.85 -9.66 -4.55
CA TYR A 193 -11.89 -8.82 -3.96
C TYR A 193 -12.74 -9.59 -2.96
N TRP A 194 -13.28 -8.84 -2.01
CA TRP A 194 -14.34 -9.25 -1.10
C TRP A 194 -15.60 -8.45 -1.42
N PRO A 195 -16.76 -9.09 -1.51
CA PRO A 195 -18.02 -8.38 -1.51
C PRO A 195 -18.13 -7.46 -0.29
N ASP A 196 -18.69 -6.27 -0.44
CA ASP A 196 -18.91 -5.33 0.66
C ASP A 196 -19.71 -5.98 1.82
N SER A 197 -20.53 -7.00 1.53
CA SER A 197 -21.23 -7.80 2.54
C SER A 197 -20.29 -8.56 3.47
N ASP A 198 -19.17 -9.06 2.96
CA ASP A 198 -18.22 -9.92 3.69
C ASP A 198 -17.26 -9.08 4.55
N CYS A 199 -17.22 -7.76 4.29
CA CYS A 199 -16.49 -6.79 5.09
C CYS A 199 -17.20 -6.42 6.39
N LEU A 200 -18.49 -6.73 6.51
CA LEU A 200 -19.24 -6.60 7.75
C LEU A 200 -19.00 -7.84 8.63
N GLN A 201 -18.61 -7.65 9.88
CA GLN A 201 -18.61 -8.77 10.81
C GLN A 201 -20.04 -9.18 11.14
N ASP A 202 -20.35 -10.47 10.98
CA ASP A 202 -21.68 -11.03 11.22
C ASP A 202 -22.23 -10.60 12.60
N GLY A 203 -23.34 -9.87 12.57
CA GLY A 203 -24.16 -9.58 13.75
C GLY A 203 -23.67 -8.45 14.66
N VAL A 204 -22.66 -7.66 14.25
CA VAL A 204 -22.23 -6.47 15.00
C VAL A 204 -22.18 -5.26 14.08
N GLU A 205 -23.17 -4.38 14.21
CA GLU A 205 -23.12 -3.03 13.59
C GLU A 205 -21.84 -2.33 14.06
N ASP A 206 -21.19 -1.60 13.15
CA ASP A 206 -19.93 -0.86 13.36
C ASP A 206 -18.65 -1.69 13.54
N GLN A 207 -18.68 -3.02 13.35
CA GLN A 207 -17.46 -3.83 13.28
C GLN A 207 -17.06 -4.19 11.85
N VAL A 208 -15.96 -3.59 11.43
CA VAL A 208 -15.35 -3.83 10.12
C VAL A 208 -14.38 -4.98 10.23
N SER A 209 -14.49 -5.94 9.31
CA SER A 209 -13.49 -6.99 9.16
C SER A 209 -12.13 -6.35 8.90
N ALA A 210 -11.12 -6.71 9.69
CA ALA A 210 -9.74 -6.30 9.44
C ALA A 210 -9.25 -6.70 8.03
N LEU A 211 -9.93 -7.67 7.40
CA LEU A 211 -9.68 -8.10 6.04
C LEU A 211 -10.02 -7.03 4.99
N CYS A 212 -10.87 -6.05 5.29
CA CYS A 212 -11.29 -5.02 4.33
C CYS A 212 -10.59 -3.66 4.51
N GLN A 213 -9.65 -3.58 5.45
CA GLN A 213 -8.81 -2.39 5.62
C GLN A 213 -7.74 -2.39 4.54
N LEU A 214 -7.56 -1.24 3.89
CA LEU A 214 -6.57 -1.04 2.83
C LEU A 214 -5.20 -1.36 3.39
N THR A 215 -4.55 -2.34 2.78
CA THR A 215 -3.20 -2.74 3.08
C THR A 215 -2.41 -2.86 1.80
N VAL A 216 -1.32 -2.10 1.72
CA VAL A 216 -0.37 -2.16 0.62
C VAL A 216 0.94 -2.70 1.15
N TYR A 217 1.46 -3.73 0.52
CA TYR A 217 2.83 -4.17 0.74
C TYR A 217 3.76 -3.56 -0.30
N VAL A 218 5.01 -3.32 0.08
CA VAL A 218 6.04 -2.83 -0.85
C VAL A 218 7.22 -3.78 -0.82
N VAL A 219 7.67 -4.14 -2.02
CA VAL A 219 8.90 -4.90 -2.25
C VAL A 219 9.77 -4.17 -3.27
N TRP A 220 11.05 -4.52 -3.26
CA TRP A 220 12.07 -3.92 -4.12
C TRP A 220 12.67 -4.97 -5.04
N THR A 221 12.98 -4.60 -6.28
CA THR A 221 13.66 -5.45 -7.26
C THR A 221 14.74 -4.68 -8.02
N GLY A 222 15.67 -5.41 -8.63
CA GLY A 222 16.81 -4.87 -9.39
C GLY A 222 18.07 -4.65 -8.54
N THR A 223 18.77 -3.55 -8.72
CA THR A 223 20.08 -3.27 -8.08
C THR A 223 20.15 -1.89 -7.41
N ASP A 224 20.85 -1.82 -6.28
CA ASP A 224 21.05 -0.58 -5.53
C ASP A 224 22.25 0.24 -6.05
N SER A 225 22.49 1.41 -5.44
CA SER A 225 23.59 2.32 -5.80
C SER A 225 25.01 1.71 -5.69
N LYS A 226 25.14 0.56 -5.02
CA LYS A 226 26.39 -0.18 -4.83
C LYS A 226 26.45 -1.44 -5.69
N GLY A 227 25.44 -1.68 -6.55
CA GLY A 227 25.34 -2.85 -7.42
C GLY A 227 24.90 -4.13 -6.70
N ASN A 228 24.37 -4.04 -5.48
CA ASN A 228 23.82 -5.19 -4.78
C ASN A 228 22.38 -5.45 -5.24
N PHE A 229 22.00 -6.72 -5.32
CA PHE A 229 20.65 -7.10 -5.72
C PHE A 229 19.67 -7.01 -4.56
N PHE A 230 18.50 -6.44 -4.81
CA PHE A 230 17.36 -6.49 -3.91
C PHE A 230 16.83 -7.94 -3.79
N THR A 231 16.37 -8.30 -2.60
CA THR A 231 15.92 -9.65 -2.24
C THR A 231 14.46 -9.70 -1.79
N SER A 232 13.88 -8.57 -1.37
CA SER A 232 12.48 -8.44 -0.93
C SER A 232 11.47 -8.83 -2.00
N PHE A 233 11.79 -8.71 -3.29
CA PHE A 233 10.93 -9.19 -4.39
C PHE A 233 10.51 -10.65 -4.26
N ALA A 234 11.33 -11.51 -3.62
CA ALA A 234 10.99 -12.91 -3.39
C ALA A 234 9.89 -13.11 -2.33
N LYS A 235 9.52 -12.05 -1.60
CA LYS A 235 8.47 -12.01 -0.57
C LYS A 235 7.19 -11.32 -1.07
N ARG A 236 7.00 -11.17 -2.38
CA ARG A 236 5.73 -10.66 -2.94
C ARG A 236 4.64 -11.73 -2.88
N LEU A 237 3.38 -11.33 -2.88
CA LEU A 237 2.21 -12.21 -2.71
C LEU A 237 2.21 -13.39 -3.66
N SER A 238 2.56 -13.17 -4.92
CA SER A 238 2.56 -14.22 -5.95
C SER A 238 3.55 -15.35 -5.69
N MET A 239 4.52 -15.14 -4.79
CA MET A 239 5.47 -16.17 -4.38
C MET A 239 4.96 -17.06 -3.23
N TYR A 240 3.89 -16.66 -2.53
CA TYR A 240 3.34 -17.39 -1.38
C TYR A 240 2.27 -18.43 -1.77
N ALA A 241 2.32 -18.99 -2.99
CA ALA A 241 1.37 -19.99 -3.46
C ALA A 241 1.29 -21.21 -2.51
N GLY A 242 0.31 -21.21 -1.59
CA GLY A 242 0.07 -22.28 -0.61
C GLY A 242 0.28 -21.91 0.86
N GLU A 243 0.72 -20.70 1.19
CA GLU A 243 0.79 -20.22 2.58
C GLU A 243 -0.42 -19.36 2.97
N THR A 244 -0.74 -19.30 4.26
CA THR A 244 -1.88 -18.51 4.76
C THR A 244 -1.51 -17.03 4.87
N VAL A 245 -2.51 -16.14 4.85
CA VAL A 245 -2.32 -14.69 5.04
C VAL A 245 -1.55 -14.38 6.33
N GLU A 246 -1.66 -15.21 7.36
CA GLU A 246 -0.87 -15.05 8.60
C GLU A 246 0.64 -15.24 8.38
N GLY A 247 1.06 -16.11 7.47
CA GLY A 247 2.48 -16.31 7.11
C GLY A 247 3.08 -15.05 6.49
N LEU A 248 2.36 -14.47 5.52
CA LEU A 248 2.70 -13.20 4.91
C LEU A 248 2.82 -12.07 5.93
N ILE A 249 1.83 -11.93 6.81
CA ILE A 249 1.83 -10.89 7.86
C ILE A 249 3.03 -11.08 8.80
N SER A 250 3.43 -12.31 9.08
CA SER A 250 4.58 -12.60 9.94
C SER A 250 5.95 -12.32 9.30
N ASP A 251 6.01 -12.29 7.96
CA ASP A 251 7.22 -12.03 7.20
C ASP A 251 7.46 -10.55 6.90
N ALA A 252 6.44 -9.70 7.09
CA ALA A 252 6.57 -8.25 7.00
C ALA A 252 7.55 -7.75 8.08
N GLY A 253 8.62 -7.08 7.64
CA GLY A 253 9.68 -6.57 8.51
C GLY A 253 9.21 -5.35 9.28
N ASP A 254 8.81 -4.33 8.52
CA ASP A 254 8.26 -3.08 9.04
C ASP A 254 6.76 -2.98 8.79
N THR A 255 6.02 -2.54 9.81
CA THR A 255 4.58 -2.27 9.73
C THR A 255 4.33 -0.80 10.05
N TYR A 256 3.65 -0.14 9.14
CA TYR A 256 3.23 1.25 9.24
C TYR A 256 1.71 1.31 9.27
N GLU A 257 1.18 2.11 10.17
CA GLU A 257 -0.25 2.30 10.34
C GLU A 257 -0.57 3.79 10.31
N ASP A 258 -1.54 4.18 9.50
CA ASP A 258 -2.02 5.55 9.44
C ASP A 258 -3.54 5.61 9.26
N THR A 259 -4.12 6.79 9.45
CA THR A 259 -5.52 7.11 9.19
C THR A 259 -5.62 8.14 8.08
N ILE A 260 -6.55 7.96 7.15
CA ILE A 260 -6.75 8.91 6.05
C ILE A 260 -7.19 10.26 6.61
N VAL A 261 -6.45 11.30 6.28
CA VAL A 261 -6.85 12.70 6.49
C VAL A 261 -6.87 13.36 5.11
N PRO A 262 -8.06 13.71 4.58
CA PRO A 262 -8.16 14.32 3.26
C PRO A 262 -7.35 15.61 3.18
N ALA A 263 -6.51 15.74 2.14
CA ALA A 263 -5.94 17.01 1.77
C ALA A 263 -6.82 17.67 0.70
N VAL A 264 -7.01 18.99 0.81
CA VAL A 264 -7.66 19.78 -0.24
C VAL A 264 -6.56 20.31 -1.16
N GLY A 265 -6.59 19.91 -2.43
CA GLY A 265 -5.71 20.41 -3.49
C GLY A 265 -6.04 21.83 -3.94
#